data_AF-A0A959XQQ4-F1
#
_entry.id   AF-A0A959XQQ4-F1
#
_cell.length_a   1.000
_cell.length_b   1.000
_cell.length_c   1.000
_cell.angle_alpha   90.00
_cell.angle_beta   90.00
_cell.angle_gamma   90.00
#
_symmetry.space_group_name_H-M   'P 1'
#
loop_
_entity.id
_entity.type
_entity.pdbx_description
1 polymer ?
#
loop_
_entity_poly.entity_id
_entity_poly.type
_entity_poly.pdbx_seq_one_letter_code
_entity_poly.pdbx_strand_id
1 'polypeptide(L)'
;MKRPAELLIAFFALLVGCTPDPVPKPRGYFRIDLPEQAYKAWTDSSTFEAEIPTYAHVGVREAKDDARWFDIRFKGQRATAHLTWSPVNNDLQDLIEDAHTFKSTHQAKAARIRGERTLNDSARVFGSVFDIEGDVASPFVFYVTDSTNNFLYGSLYFDNRPNADSLAPVTERLRADLRHMLATLRWR
;
A
#
# COMPACT_ATOMS: atom_id res chain seq x y z
N MET A 1 8.10 26.78 -75.55
CA MET A 1 6.94 26.80 -74.63
C MET A 1 6.64 25.38 -74.11
N LYS A 2 7.38 24.85 -73.13
CA LYS A 2 7.12 23.52 -72.52
C LYS A 2 7.76 23.41 -71.12
N ARG A 3 7.35 24.21 -70.13
CA ARG A 3 7.78 24.07 -68.72
C ARG A 3 6.74 24.35 -67.60
N PRO A 4 5.43 24.60 -67.85
CA PRO A 4 4.52 24.91 -66.73
C PRO A 4 4.16 23.69 -65.87
N ALA A 5 4.21 22.47 -66.44
CA ALA A 5 3.88 21.23 -65.72
C ALA A 5 4.96 20.83 -64.69
N GLU A 6 6.24 21.06 -64.99
CA GLU A 6 7.36 20.74 -64.09
C GLU A 6 7.37 21.64 -62.85
N LEU A 7 7.00 22.91 -63.01
CA LEU A 7 6.83 23.87 -61.90
C LEU A 7 5.66 23.51 -60.99
N LEU A 8 4.56 22.97 -61.53
CA LEU A 8 3.41 22.52 -60.75
C LEU A 8 3.71 21.25 -59.92
N ILE A 9 4.50 20.33 -60.49
CA ILE A 9 4.94 19.10 -59.80
C ILE A 9 5.92 19.43 -58.66
N ALA A 10 6.85 20.38 -58.89
CA ALA A 10 7.77 20.86 -57.86
C ALA A 10 7.04 21.58 -56.71
N PHE A 11 5.96 22.30 -57.01
CA PHE A 11 5.13 22.97 -56.00
C PHE A 11 4.34 21.97 -55.14
N PHE A 12 3.85 20.87 -55.73
CA PHE A 12 3.11 19.84 -54.99
C PHE A 12 4.02 19.00 -54.08
N ALA A 13 5.31 18.85 -54.42
CA ALA A 13 6.29 18.14 -53.61
C ALA A 13 6.62 18.86 -52.28
N LEU A 14 6.40 20.18 -52.20
CA LEU A 14 6.65 20.97 -50.98
C LEU A 14 5.54 20.85 -49.92
N LEU A 15 4.42 20.19 -50.22
CA LEU A 15 3.28 20.05 -49.31
C LEU A 15 3.26 18.71 -48.55
N VAL A 16 4.22 17.81 -48.80
CA VAL A 16 4.30 16.49 -48.16
C VAL A 16 5.33 16.52 -47.02
N GLY A 17 5.03 17.27 -45.96
CA GLY A 17 5.89 17.44 -44.80
C GLY A 17 5.13 17.38 -43.48
N CYS A 18 4.38 16.30 -43.25
CA CYS A 18 3.79 16.02 -41.93
C CYS A 18 4.67 15.01 -41.19
N THR A 19 5.61 15.51 -40.38
CA THR A 19 6.18 14.70 -39.31
C THR A 19 5.22 14.73 -38.13
N PRO A 20 4.75 13.59 -37.61
CA PRO A 20 3.93 13.58 -36.40
C PRO A 20 4.70 14.29 -35.29
N ASP A 21 4.01 15.15 -34.53
CA ASP A 21 4.61 15.83 -33.39
C ASP A 21 5.31 14.79 -32.49
N PRO A 22 6.58 15.00 -32.14
CA PRO A 22 7.30 14.06 -31.31
C PRO A 22 6.64 14.03 -29.93
N VAL A 23 5.84 12.99 -29.69
CA VAL A 23 5.27 12.73 -28.36
C VAL A 23 6.45 12.41 -27.44
N PRO A 24 6.69 13.18 -26.37
CA PRO A 24 7.74 12.85 -25.42
C PRO A 24 7.47 11.46 -24.85
N LYS A 25 8.50 10.60 -24.85
CA LYS A 25 8.38 9.25 -24.29
C LYS A 25 7.89 9.36 -22.84
N PRO A 26 6.94 8.50 -22.41
CA PRO A 26 6.53 8.48 -21.02
C PRO A 26 7.76 8.32 -20.14
N ARG A 27 7.81 9.06 -19.04
CA ARG A 27 8.92 8.96 -18.09
C ARG A 27 8.95 7.54 -17.55
N GLY A 28 10.02 6.81 -17.88
CA GLY A 28 10.28 5.50 -17.30
C GLY A 28 10.77 5.68 -15.88
N TYR A 29 10.03 5.13 -14.90
CA TYR A 29 10.54 4.99 -13.55
C TYR A 29 11.58 3.86 -13.48
N PHE A 30 12.40 3.88 -12.45
CA PHE A 30 13.38 2.82 -12.21
C PHE A 30 12.68 1.47 -12.08
N ARG A 31 13.21 0.45 -12.74
CA ARG A 31 12.80 -0.94 -12.51
C ARG A 31 13.25 -1.32 -11.10
N ILE A 32 12.28 -1.58 -10.22
CA ILE A 32 12.55 -2.02 -8.85
C ILE A 32 12.49 -3.54 -8.86
N ASP A 33 13.63 -4.19 -8.63
CA ASP A 33 13.66 -5.64 -8.43
C ASP A 33 13.06 -5.96 -7.06
N LEU A 34 11.88 -6.57 -7.08
CA LEU A 34 11.16 -6.97 -5.87
C LEU A 34 11.67 -8.34 -5.42
N PRO A 35 11.89 -8.55 -4.11
CA PRO A 35 12.31 -9.84 -3.57
C PRO A 35 11.27 -10.93 -3.86
N GLU A 36 11.69 -12.19 -3.92
CA GLU A 36 10.77 -13.32 -4.10
C GLU A 36 9.73 -13.41 -2.96
N GLN A 37 8.56 -13.96 -3.25
CA GLN A 37 7.48 -14.17 -2.27
C GLN A 37 7.79 -15.40 -1.42
N ALA A 38 8.59 -15.19 -0.38
CA ALA A 38 8.82 -16.18 0.66
C ALA A 38 8.33 -15.63 2.00
N TYR A 39 7.60 -16.46 2.74
CA TYR A 39 7.02 -16.12 4.03
C TYR A 39 7.60 -17.00 5.13
N LYS A 40 7.67 -16.45 6.34
CA LYS A 40 8.07 -17.15 7.56
C LYS A 40 7.01 -16.93 8.62
N ALA A 41 6.76 -17.94 9.44
CA ALA A 41 5.92 -17.78 10.62
C ALA A 41 6.58 -16.79 11.59
N TRP A 42 5.79 -15.85 12.08
CA TRP A 42 6.15 -14.93 13.14
C TRP A 42 5.09 -14.96 14.22
N THR A 43 5.53 -15.06 15.46
CA THR A 43 4.68 -15.14 16.63
C THR A 43 5.18 -14.11 17.62
N ASP A 44 4.26 -13.30 18.11
CA ASP A 44 4.46 -12.62 19.38
C ASP A 44 4.01 -13.54 20.53
N SER A 45 4.73 -13.51 21.65
CA SER A 45 4.50 -14.43 22.76
C SER A 45 3.11 -14.30 23.41
N SER A 46 2.34 -13.23 23.17
CA SER A 46 1.05 -13.01 23.85
C SER A 46 -0.08 -12.40 23.03
N THR A 47 0.10 -11.97 21.77
CA THR A 47 -0.97 -11.26 21.03
C THR A 47 -1.50 -12.05 19.84
N PHE A 48 -0.65 -12.33 18.85
CA PHE A 48 -1.04 -13.04 17.64
C PHE A 48 0.16 -13.71 16.97
N GLU A 49 -0.15 -14.61 16.06
CA GLU A 49 0.79 -15.20 15.11
C GLU A 49 0.31 -14.95 13.68
N ALA A 50 1.25 -14.76 12.75
CA ALA A 50 0.97 -14.56 11.34
C ALA A 50 2.20 -14.92 10.51
N GLU A 51 2.01 -15.09 9.20
CA GLU A 51 3.13 -15.22 8.28
C GLU A 51 3.56 -13.85 7.75
N ILE A 52 4.86 -13.57 7.81
CA ILE A 52 5.45 -12.32 7.32
C ILE A 52 6.51 -12.60 6.26
N PRO A 53 6.80 -11.67 5.34
CA PRO A 53 7.83 -11.87 4.34
C PRO A 53 9.22 -12.10 4.96
N THR A 54 10.04 -12.94 4.34
CA THR A 54 11.37 -13.30 4.86
C THR A 54 12.30 -12.09 4.98
N TYR A 55 12.19 -11.12 4.07
CA TYR A 55 12.94 -9.85 4.07
C TYR A 55 12.41 -8.80 5.06
N ALA A 56 11.28 -9.06 5.70
CA ALA A 56 10.74 -8.19 6.73
C ALA A 56 11.42 -8.43 8.09
N HIS A 57 11.66 -7.34 8.80
CA HIS A 57 12.21 -7.36 10.16
C HIS A 57 11.17 -6.77 11.11
N VAL A 58 10.74 -7.54 12.11
CA VAL A 58 9.77 -7.06 13.10
C VAL A 58 10.52 -6.55 14.33
N GLY A 59 10.27 -5.29 14.69
CA GLY A 59 10.66 -4.72 15.98
C GLY A 59 9.45 -4.63 16.89
N VAL A 60 9.62 -5.00 18.16
CA VAL A 60 8.61 -4.79 19.21
C VAL A 60 9.02 -3.54 19.99
N ARG A 61 8.08 -2.62 20.20
CA ARG A 61 8.29 -1.45 21.06
C ARG A 61 7.68 -1.71 22.43
N GLU A 62 8.20 -1.03 23.46
CA GLU A 62 7.72 -1.18 24.84
C GLU A 62 6.22 -0.95 24.93
N ALA A 63 5.53 -1.81 25.67
CA ALA A 63 4.10 -1.70 25.90
C ALA A 63 3.81 -0.45 26.74
N LYS A 64 2.77 0.29 26.37
CA LYS A 64 2.26 1.40 27.16
C LYS A 64 0.75 1.22 27.27
N ASP A 65 0.21 1.35 28.49
CA ASP A 65 -1.22 1.34 28.75
C ASP A 65 -1.91 0.11 28.10
N ASP A 66 -1.39 -1.08 28.39
CA ASP A 66 -1.77 -2.42 27.88
C ASP A 66 -1.68 -2.63 26.36
N ALA A 67 -1.48 -1.58 25.56
CA ALA A 67 -1.27 -1.68 24.12
C ALA A 67 0.16 -2.12 23.79
N ARG A 68 0.30 -2.85 22.68
CA ARG A 68 1.59 -3.32 22.15
C ARG A 68 1.80 -2.81 20.74
N TRP A 69 2.99 -2.27 20.48
CA TRP A 69 3.34 -1.74 19.17
C TRP A 69 4.36 -2.62 18.47
N PHE A 70 4.12 -2.86 17.19
CA PHE A 70 5.00 -3.64 16.33
C PHE A 70 5.34 -2.83 15.07
N ASP A 71 6.61 -2.85 14.68
CA ASP A 71 7.08 -2.24 13.46
C ASP A 71 7.62 -3.30 12.52
N ILE A 72 6.94 -3.53 11.41
CA ILE A 72 7.41 -4.40 10.34
C ILE A 72 8.20 -3.55 9.36
N ARG A 73 9.53 -3.65 9.43
CA ARG A 73 10.45 -2.88 8.62
C ARG A 73 10.84 -3.62 7.33
N PHE A 74 10.56 -2.99 6.19
CA PHE A 74 10.97 -3.40 4.86
C PHE A 74 12.15 -2.54 4.39
N LYS A 75 13.36 -2.91 4.82
CA LYS A 75 14.58 -2.08 4.61
C LYS A 75 14.84 -1.79 3.12
N GLY A 76 14.72 -2.78 2.24
CA GLY A 76 14.95 -2.61 0.81
C GLY A 76 13.94 -1.69 0.13
N GLN A 77 12.71 -1.66 0.64
CA GLN A 77 11.59 -0.89 0.12
C GLN A 77 11.46 0.49 0.77
N ARG A 78 12.32 0.80 1.75
CA ARG A 78 12.24 2.03 2.56
C ARG A 78 10.83 2.27 3.09
N ALA A 79 10.22 1.21 3.61
CA ALA A 79 8.86 1.22 4.11
C ALA A 79 8.76 0.55 5.48
N THR A 80 7.81 1.00 6.28
CA THR A 80 7.53 0.45 7.60
C THR A 80 6.03 0.33 7.77
N ALA A 81 5.54 -0.86 8.13
CA ALA A 81 4.17 -1.02 8.59
C ALA A 81 4.16 -0.93 10.12
N HIS A 82 3.45 0.08 10.62
CA HIS A 82 3.23 0.28 12.04
C HIS A 82 1.94 -0.43 12.44
N LEU A 83 2.04 -1.30 13.45
CA LEU A 83 0.94 -2.06 14.01
C LEU A 83 0.76 -1.69 15.47
N THR A 84 -0.50 -1.54 15.88
CA THR A 84 -0.89 -1.32 17.27
C THR A 84 -1.90 -2.38 17.63
N TRP A 85 -1.53 -3.26 18.57
CA TRP A 85 -2.46 -4.16 19.22
C TRP A 85 -2.97 -3.51 20.50
N SER A 86 -4.28 -3.58 20.72
CA SER A 86 -4.96 -3.11 21.93
C SER A 86 -5.92 -4.20 22.42
N PRO A 87 -6.04 -4.38 23.75
CA PRO A 87 -7.10 -5.20 24.31
C PRO A 87 -8.46 -4.54 24.08
N VAL A 88 -9.49 -5.35 23.85
CA VAL A 88 -10.88 -4.88 23.76
C VAL A 88 -11.51 -4.96 25.15
N ASN A 89 -11.93 -3.82 25.69
CA ASN A 89 -12.49 -3.67 27.04
C ASN A 89 -13.85 -2.95 27.00
N ASN A 90 -14.83 -3.54 26.31
CA ASN A 90 -16.15 -2.93 26.03
C ASN A 90 -16.10 -1.60 25.26
N ASP A 91 -14.97 -1.29 24.64
CA ASP A 91 -14.66 -0.06 23.90
C ASP A 91 -14.43 -0.33 22.40
N LEU A 92 -14.86 -1.49 21.90
CA LEU A 92 -14.63 -1.89 20.51
C LEU A 92 -15.14 -0.85 19.51
N GLN A 93 -16.28 -0.22 19.79
CA GLN A 93 -16.82 0.83 18.93
C GLN A 93 -15.88 2.03 18.88
N ASP A 94 -15.37 2.47 20.03
CA ASP A 94 -14.44 3.59 20.13
C ASP A 94 -13.14 3.27 19.37
N LEU A 95 -12.60 2.05 19.51
CA LEU A 95 -11.41 1.59 18.78
C LEU A 95 -11.63 1.61 17.24
N ILE A 96 -12.81 1.23 16.78
CA ILE A 96 -13.17 1.28 15.35
C ILE A 96 -13.31 2.73 14.88
N GLU A 97 -13.93 3.60 15.67
CA GLU A 97 -14.08 5.03 15.37
C GLU A 97 -12.71 5.74 15.33
N ASP A 98 -11.82 5.41 16.25
CA ASP A 98 -10.43 5.88 16.25
C ASP A 98 -9.69 5.42 15.00
N ALA A 99 -9.79 4.13 14.62
CA ALA A 99 -9.20 3.62 13.39
C ALA A 99 -9.73 4.35 12.14
N HIS A 100 -11.01 4.70 12.11
CA HIS A 100 -11.60 5.51 11.04
C HIS A 100 -11.10 6.96 11.05
N THR A 101 -10.85 7.53 12.22
CA THR A 101 -10.30 8.88 12.39
C THR A 101 -8.82 8.95 12.00
N PHE A 102 -8.02 7.95 12.36
CA PHE A 102 -6.64 7.83 11.88
C PHE A 102 -6.60 7.69 10.37
N LYS A 103 -7.46 6.84 9.80
CA LYS A 103 -7.64 6.77 8.34
C LYS A 103 -7.95 8.15 7.76
N SER A 104 -8.95 8.87 8.29
CA SER A 104 -9.41 10.18 7.76
C SER A 104 -8.29 11.22 7.70
N THR A 105 -7.40 11.22 8.69
CA THR A 105 -6.20 12.08 8.73
C THR A 105 -5.27 11.85 7.53
N HIS A 106 -5.22 10.62 6.99
CA HIS A 106 -4.47 10.27 5.79
C HIS A 106 -5.26 10.47 4.48
N GLN A 107 -6.57 10.69 4.54
CA GLN A 107 -7.43 10.90 3.38
C GLN A 107 -7.36 12.31 2.80
N ALA A 108 -6.83 13.30 3.54
CA ALA A 108 -6.85 14.70 3.11
C ALA A 108 -6.16 14.97 1.75
N LYS A 109 -5.32 14.04 1.28
CA LYS A 109 -4.65 14.07 -0.04
C LYS A 109 -4.99 12.86 -0.93
N ALA A 110 -5.94 12.02 -0.53
CA ALA A 110 -6.29 10.82 -1.27
C ALA A 110 -7.09 11.17 -2.52
N ALA A 111 -6.73 10.56 -3.65
CA ALA A 111 -7.51 10.63 -4.87
C ALA A 111 -8.71 9.66 -4.81
N ARG A 112 -8.51 8.48 -4.22
CA ARG A 112 -9.53 7.44 -4.11
C ARG A 112 -9.25 6.52 -2.94
N ILE A 113 -10.32 5.94 -2.38
CA ILE A 113 -10.24 5.01 -1.24
C ILE A 113 -11.13 3.83 -1.52
N ARG A 114 -10.54 2.63 -1.46
CA ARG A 114 -11.23 1.36 -1.62
C ARG A 114 -11.21 0.62 -0.29
N GLY A 115 -12.37 0.47 0.33
CA GLY A 115 -12.55 -0.33 1.54
C GLY A 115 -13.00 -1.74 1.19
N GLU A 116 -12.40 -2.73 1.83
CA GLU A 116 -12.76 -4.14 1.75
C GLU A 116 -12.93 -4.69 3.16
N ARG A 117 -13.93 -5.56 3.35
CA ARG A 117 -14.10 -6.26 4.63
C ARG A 117 -13.15 -7.44 4.69
N THR A 118 -12.46 -7.60 5.81
CA THR A 118 -11.72 -8.82 6.14
C THR A 118 -12.63 -9.69 6.99
N LEU A 119 -12.93 -10.89 6.49
CA LEU A 119 -13.77 -11.87 7.18
C LEU A 119 -13.08 -13.23 7.09
N ASN A 120 -12.58 -13.71 8.22
CA ASN A 120 -12.07 -15.07 8.37
C ASN A 120 -12.74 -15.68 9.61
N ASP A 121 -13.88 -16.33 9.39
CA ASP A 121 -14.68 -16.91 10.45
C ASP A 121 -13.93 -18.00 11.23
N SER A 122 -13.15 -18.83 10.53
CA SER A 122 -12.40 -19.94 11.14
C SER A 122 -11.31 -19.46 12.10
N ALA A 123 -10.67 -18.32 11.83
CA ALA A 123 -9.68 -17.71 12.71
C ALA A 123 -10.24 -16.58 13.59
N ARG A 124 -11.55 -16.28 13.48
CA ARG A 124 -12.21 -15.13 14.11
C ARG A 124 -11.47 -13.82 13.86
N VAL A 125 -11.12 -13.53 12.60
CA VAL A 125 -10.49 -12.27 12.21
C VAL A 125 -11.49 -11.47 11.39
N PHE A 126 -12.02 -10.41 11.98
CA PHE A 126 -13.02 -9.54 11.38
C PHE A 126 -12.51 -8.11 11.31
N GLY A 127 -12.80 -7.38 10.25
CA GLY A 127 -12.44 -5.97 10.18
C GLY A 127 -12.50 -5.39 8.78
N SER A 128 -11.71 -4.36 8.54
CA SER A 128 -11.66 -3.70 7.24
C SER A 128 -10.23 -3.35 6.84
N VAL A 129 -9.96 -3.44 5.54
CA VAL A 129 -8.74 -3.01 4.88
C VAL A 129 -9.07 -1.87 3.92
N PHE A 130 -8.19 -0.88 3.85
CA PHE A 130 -8.36 0.30 3.01
C PHE A 130 -7.13 0.51 2.14
N ASP A 131 -7.31 0.39 0.82
CA ASP A 131 -6.34 0.86 -0.16
C ASP A 131 -6.60 2.33 -0.42
N ILE A 132 -5.58 3.16 -0.17
CA ILE A 132 -5.64 4.61 -0.36
C ILE A 132 -4.75 4.96 -1.55
N GLU A 133 -5.33 5.58 -2.57
CA GLU A 133 -4.63 5.99 -3.80
C GLU A 133 -4.34 7.49 -3.81
N GLY A 134 -3.26 7.87 -4.49
CA GLY A 134 -2.76 9.24 -4.57
C GLY A 134 -1.47 9.43 -3.77
N ASP A 135 -1.00 10.68 -3.70
CA ASP A 135 0.23 11.05 -2.99
C ASP A 135 0.00 11.15 -1.48
N VAL A 136 -0.31 10.00 -0.87
CA VAL A 136 -0.66 9.84 0.53
C VAL A 136 0.49 9.28 1.36
N ALA A 137 0.56 9.68 2.63
CA ALA A 137 1.58 9.17 3.55
C ALA A 137 1.41 7.68 3.84
N SER A 138 0.15 7.21 3.89
CA SER A 138 -0.18 5.81 4.12
C SER A 138 -1.10 5.27 3.04
N PRO A 139 -0.58 4.47 2.09
CA PRO A 139 -1.39 3.93 1.00
C PRO A 139 -2.13 2.64 1.37
N PHE A 140 -1.94 2.12 2.59
CA PHE A 140 -2.59 0.92 3.09
C PHE A 140 -2.82 1.01 4.59
N VAL A 141 -4.09 0.93 5.00
CA VAL A 141 -4.52 1.00 6.40
C VAL A 141 -5.51 -0.11 6.66
N PHE A 142 -5.50 -0.72 7.84
CA PHE A 142 -6.48 -1.72 8.22
C PHE A 142 -6.74 -1.72 9.72
N TYR A 143 -7.84 -2.35 10.11
CA TYR A 143 -8.04 -2.84 11.46
C TYR A 143 -8.68 -4.22 11.42
N VAL A 144 -8.32 -5.08 12.38
CA VAL A 144 -8.93 -6.40 12.58
C VAL A 144 -9.13 -6.71 14.06
N THR A 145 -10.12 -7.54 14.38
CA THR A 145 -10.53 -7.89 15.74
C THR A 145 -11.14 -9.29 15.78
N ASP A 146 -11.13 -9.92 16.96
CA ASP A 146 -11.94 -11.11 17.28
C ASP A 146 -13.33 -10.78 17.87
N SER A 147 -13.64 -9.48 17.94
CA SER A 147 -14.81 -8.86 18.57
C SER A 147 -14.87 -8.93 20.10
N THR A 148 -13.93 -9.60 20.76
CA THR A 148 -14.01 -9.90 22.20
C THR A 148 -12.83 -9.38 23.00
N ASN A 149 -11.60 -9.65 22.56
CA ASN A 149 -10.39 -9.39 23.35
C ASN A 149 -9.32 -8.67 22.56
N ASN A 150 -9.30 -8.83 21.24
CA ASN A 150 -8.18 -8.43 20.40
C ASN A 150 -8.59 -7.36 19.41
N PHE A 151 -7.83 -6.28 19.34
CA PHE A 151 -7.92 -5.28 18.28
C PHE A 151 -6.53 -4.99 17.73
N LEU A 152 -6.37 -5.03 16.41
CA LEU A 152 -5.12 -4.75 15.73
C LEU A 152 -5.36 -3.71 14.65
N TYR A 153 -4.76 -2.53 14.81
CA TYR A 153 -4.71 -1.49 13.79
C TYR A 153 -3.36 -1.52 13.08
N GLY A 154 -3.35 -1.26 11.77
CA GLY A 154 -2.12 -1.22 10.98
C GLY A 154 -2.12 -0.15 9.91
N SER A 155 -0.95 0.45 9.68
CA SER A 155 -0.75 1.45 8.64
C SER A 155 0.64 1.34 8.01
N LEU A 156 0.69 1.35 6.68
CA LEU A 156 1.95 1.29 5.91
C LEU A 156 2.46 2.69 5.62
N TYR A 157 3.74 2.96 5.87
CA TYR A 157 4.41 4.23 5.55
C TYR A 157 5.66 4.01 4.72
N PHE A 158 6.00 5.01 3.92
CA PHE A 158 7.26 5.09 3.18
C PHE A 158 8.14 6.20 3.77
N ASP A 159 9.45 5.97 3.82
CA ASP A 159 10.42 6.96 4.30
C ASP A 159 10.58 8.14 3.33
N ASN A 160 10.14 7.95 2.08
CA ASN A 160 10.25 8.93 1.02
C ASN A 160 8.98 9.79 0.94
N ARG A 161 9.08 10.97 0.32
CA ARG A 161 7.90 11.79 0.03
C ARG A 161 6.92 10.98 -0.84
N PRO A 162 5.60 11.03 -0.54
CA PRO A 162 4.61 10.33 -1.32
C PRO A 162 4.69 10.68 -2.81
N ASN A 163 4.83 9.66 -3.64
CA ASN A 163 4.75 9.73 -5.10
C ASN A 163 4.13 8.41 -5.57
N ALA A 164 2.84 8.44 -5.87
CA ALA A 164 2.06 7.23 -6.16
C ALA A 164 2.62 6.45 -7.35
N ASP A 165 3.06 7.17 -8.39
CA ASP A 165 3.53 6.60 -9.65
C ASP A 165 4.87 5.87 -9.48
N SER A 166 5.83 6.51 -8.79
CA SER A 166 7.14 5.92 -8.49
C SER A 166 7.05 4.73 -7.52
N LEU A 167 6.12 4.80 -6.56
CA LEU A 167 5.99 3.81 -5.49
C LEU A 167 5.00 2.69 -5.82
N ALA A 168 4.25 2.78 -6.93
CA ALA A 168 3.22 1.81 -7.31
C ALA A 168 3.67 0.34 -7.18
N PRO A 169 4.77 -0.12 -7.81
CA PRO A 169 5.15 -1.54 -7.76
C PRO A 169 5.51 -2.00 -6.35
N VAL A 170 6.15 -1.14 -5.55
CA VAL A 170 6.50 -1.45 -4.16
C VAL A 170 5.25 -1.46 -3.28
N THR A 171 4.36 -0.51 -3.49
CA THR A 171 3.10 -0.39 -2.75
C THR A 171 2.23 -1.62 -2.98
N GLU A 172 2.04 -2.03 -4.24
CA GLU A 172 1.30 -3.24 -4.58
C GLU A 172 1.90 -4.48 -3.93
N ARG A 173 3.23 -4.61 -3.95
CA ARG A 173 3.90 -5.73 -3.31
C ARG A 173 3.67 -5.77 -1.80
N LEU A 174 3.91 -4.66 -1.11
CA LEU A 174 3.75 -4.60 0.34
C LEU A 174 2.28 -4.75 0.76
N ARG A 175 1.32 -4.27 -0.05
CA ARG A 175 -0.11 -4.55 0.16
C ARG A 175 -0.40 -6.04 0.10
N ALA A 176 0.12 -6.75 -0.90
CA ALA A 176 -0.06 -8.20 -1.02
C ALA A 176 0.53 -8.93 0.19
N ASP A 177 1.73 -8.55 0.63
CA ASP A 177 2.39 -9.13 1.80
C ASP A 177 1.60 -8.91 3.10
N LEU A 178 1.08 -7.70 3.33
CA LEU A 178 0.27 -7.40 4.51
C LEU A 178 -1.10 -8.08 4.46
N ARG A 179 -1.70 -8.24 3.27
CA ARG A 179 -2.92 -9.03 3.10
C ARG A 179 -2.68 -10.51 3.39
N HIS A 180 -1.53 -11.07 3.00
CA HIS A 180 -1.14 -12.43 3.36
C HIS A 180 -0.98 -12.58 4.88
N MET A 181 -0.33 -11.62 5.53
CA MET A 181 -0.22 -11.58 6.99
C MET A 181 -1.62 -11.58 7.65
N LEU A 182 -2.56 -10.76 7.17
CA LEU A 182 -3.93 -10.75 7.69
C LEU A 182 -4.68 -12.05 7.43
N ALA A 183 -4.46 -12.69 6.29
CA ALA A 183 -5.11 -13.97 5.95
C ALA A 183 -4.61 -15.14 6.81
N THR A 184 -3.34 -15.08 7.23
CA THR A 184 -2.69 -16.10 8.08
C THR A 184 -2.72 -15.76 9.56
N LEU A 185 -3.28 -14.61 9.94
CA LEU A 185 -3.35 -14.14 11.31
C LEU A 185 -4.19 -15.07 12.18
N ARG A 186 -3.66 -15.43 13.35
CA ARG A 186 -4.38 -16.15 14.41
C ARG A 186 -4.12 -15.48 15.76
N TRP A 187 -5.19 -15.25 16.49
CA TRP A 187 -5.14 -14.73 17.87
C TRP A 187 -4.61 -15.79 18.83
N ARG A 188 -4.00 -15.35 19.94
CA ARG A 188 -3.54 -16.23 21.02
C ARG A 188 -4.32 -16.03 22.30
#